data_AF-A0A4U7KMU2-F1
#
_entry.id   AF-A0A4U7KMU2-F1
#
_cell.length_a   1.000
_cell.length_b   1.000
_cell.length_c   1.000
_cell.angle_alpha   90.00
_cell.angle_beta   90.00
_cell.angle_gamma   90.00
#
_symmetry.space_group_name_H-M   'P 1'
#
loop_
_entity.id
_entity.type
_entity.pdbx_description
1 polymer ?
#
loop_
_entity_poly.entity_id
_entity_poly.type
_entity_poly.pdbx_seq_one_letter_code
_entity_poly.pdbx_strand_id
1 'polypeptide(L)'
;MSTSTLDKTAIDYSVYLVTGRELLPPGVDYYASLELCLSQNNVTLVQIREKDTETDEFLEIARRSLEICDRYNVPMLINDNLSVCLSLPERVGLHIGQEDIPVAEARRILGDKRLLGISVKTVEQARVAREEGKADYAGVGPCYGTLSKAGITEDKVIGCSGAQRIVAELNKDGKRLPCVLIGGLNQKTAGRTLFGTTSETNAPDGIAVISAIMARTDSDIAAKELAETVRSFKAGLTASTSTSASSSHGIASAFALPSSPSGDVEWYKTSAANLLAFHREAEHGPPLIQTITSHVSSTMSANLALAFSSSPIMSHEAAEAADLSLAIGALVLNIGTISPASREGMHVAGTSANRNLKPIVLDPVGGGATQFRKDVVRGILNHTQVTLLKGNAAELASIAGKADEVKSRGVDSGSGSLKDPVALVKDLAQKERCLVLLSGKKDYLTDGRTVITSDNGHPLLGAITGSGCALGVTVGAGLAAACNLAKTQGSTAKGVSLGNTLVAHGSVDLLVGALTGLLAMTIASEKAAKRDDVKGPGTFIPALQDELAAVSAQDILQLAKIEIVAS
;
A
#
# COMPACT_ATOMS: atom_id res chain seq x y z
N MET A 1 22.67 -22.23 -34.88
CA MET A 1 22.47 -22.14 -33.42
C MET A 1 23.03 -20.81 -32.97
N SER A 2 22.18 -19.85 -32.61
CA SER A 2 22.64 -18.52 -32.17
C SER A 2 23.39 -18.66 -30.84
N THR A 3 24.70 -18.39 -30.88
CA THR A 3 25.61 -18.35 -29.73
C THR A 3 25.57 -16.98 -29.03
N SER A 4 24.43 -16.28 -29.06
CA SER A 4 24.32 -14.98 -28.39
C SER A 4 24.31 -15.22 -26.88
N THR A 5 25.42 -14.88 -26.22
CA THR A 5 25.50 -14.71 -24.77
C THR A 5 24.39 -13.78 -24.31
N LEU A 6 23.73 -14.14 -23.20
CA LEU A 6 22.66 -13.35 -22.61
C LEU A 6 23.21 -11.98 -22.14
N ASP A 7 22.63 -10.88 -22.61
CA ASP A 7 22.97 -9.55 -22.10
C ASP A 7 22.33 -9.35 -20.73
N LYS A 8 23.16 -9.48 -19.68
CA LYS A 8 22.73 -9.35 -18.29
C LYS A 8 22.22 -7.96 -17.93
N THR A 9 22.58 -6.92 -18.70
CA THR A 9 22.14 -5.55 -18.46
C THR A 9 20.75 -5.26 -19.01
N ALA A 10 20.28 -6.08 -19.96
CA ALA A 10 19.00 -5.92 -20.63
C ALA A 10 17.90 -6.87 -20.13
N ILE A 11 18.13 -7.58 -19.00
CA ILE A 11 17.15 -8.51 -18.45
C ILE A 11 15.92 -7.78 -17.93
N ASP A 12 14.75 -8.15 -18.46
CA ASP A 12 13.48 -7.66 -17.98
C ASP A 12 12.96 -8.55 -16.84
N TYR A 13 13.05 -8.03 -15.61
CA TYR A 13 12.56 -8.68 -14.40
C TYR A 13 11.07 -8.45 -14.11
N SER A 14 10.31 -7.83 -15.02
CA SER A 14 8.91 -7.42 -14.80
C SER A 14 8.04 -8.52 -14.20
N VAL A 15 7.93 -9.66 -14.89
CA VAL A 15 7.15 -10.81 -14.44
C VAL A 15 8.00 -12.06 -14.57
N TYR A 16 8.49 -12.50 -13.42
CA TYR A 16 9.36 -13.66 -13.30
C TYR A 16 8.54 -14.87 -12.83
N LEU A 17 8.35 -15.83 -13.72
CA LEU A 17 7.71 -17.11 -13.38
C LEU A 17 8.72 -18.06 -12.75
N VAL A 18 8.41 -18.56 -11.56
CA VAL A 18 9.07 -19.73 -10.97
C VAL A 18 8.11 -20.91 -11.09
N THR A 19 8.56 -22.01 -11.68
CA THR A 19 7.68 -23.17 -11.92
C THR A 19 7.35 -23.91 -10.62
N GLY A 20 6.21 -24.60 -10.64
CA GLY A 20 5.78 -25.51 -9.58
C GLY A 20 4.77 -26.48 -10.17
N ARG A 21 5.26 -27.60 -10.73
CA ARG A 21 4.44 -28.62 -11.40
C ARG A 21 3.41 -29.23 -10.45
N GLU A 22 3.75 -29.34 -9.17
CA GLU A 22 2.91 -29.83 -8.10
C GLU A 22 1.66 -28.97 -7.83
N LEU A 23 1.65 -27.74 -8.37
CA LEU A 23 0.55 -26.78 -8.19
C LEU A 23 -0.41 -26.73 -9.38
N LEU A 24 -0.13 -27.47 -10.46
CA LEU A 24 -0.96 -27.48 -11.65
C LEU A 24 -2.37 -27.97 -11.33
N PRO A 25 -3.42 -27.33 -11.89
CA PRO A 25 -4.78 -27.84 -11.76
C PRO A 25 -4.91 -29.24 -12.38
N PRO A 26 -5.85 -30.08 -11.88
CA PRO A 26 -6.11 -31.38 -12.45
C PRO A 26 -6.39 -31.31 -13.97
N GLY A 27 -5.69 -32.14 -14.74
CA GLY A 27 -5.85 -32.22 -16.20
C GLY A 27 -5.09 -31.16 -17.01
N VAL A 28 -4.35 -30.25 -16.36
CA VAL A 28 -3.50 -29.28 -17.04
C VAL A 28 -2.11 -29.87 -17.28
N ASP A 29 -1.68 -29.91 -18.54
CA ASP A 29 -0.32 -30.28 -18.89
C ASP A 29 0.67 -29.14 -18.58
N TYR A 30 1.82 -29.50 -18.01
CA TYR A 30 2.86 -28.55 -17.62
C TYR A 30 3.41 -27.74 -18.79
N TYR A 31 3.76 -28.42 -19.89
CA TYR A 31 4.38 -27.76 -21.03
C TYR A 31 3.38 -26.88 -21.77
N ALA A 32 2.13 -27.34 -21.90
CA ALA A 32 1.03 -26.55 -22.43
C ALA A 32 0.77 -25.29 -21.57
N SER A 33 0.75 -25.43 -20.24
CA SER A 33 0.57 -24.30 -19.33
C SER A 33 1.73 -23.29 -19.41
N LEU A 34 2.97 -23.77 -19.50
CA LEU A 34 4.17 -22.94 -19.67
C LEU A 34 4.11 -22.18 -21.00
N GLU A 35 3.82 -22.87 -22.11
CA GLU A 35 3.68 -22.25 -23.42
C GLU A 35 2.55 -21.21 -23.44
N LEU A 36 1.40 -21.54 -22.84
CA LEU A 36 0.24 -20.65 -22.78
C LEU A 36 0.59 -19.33 -22.08
N CYS A 37 1.26 -19.35 -20.93
CA CYS A 37 1.61 -18.12 -20.21
C CYS A 37 2.70 -17.27 -20.90
N LEU A 38 3.54 -17.89 -21.73
CA LEU A 38 4.57 -17.20 -22.51
C LEU A 38 4.04 -16.62 -23.82
N SER A 39 2.92 -17.15 -24.34
CA SER A 39 2.39 -16.83 -25.67
C SER A 39 2.13 -15.34 -25.96
N GLN A 40 1.87 -14.56 -24.92
CA GLN A 40 1.56 -13.12 -25.01
C GLN A 40 2.72 -12.22 -24.57
N ASN A 41 3.92 -12.78 -24.30
CA ASN A 41 5.09 -12.06 -23.78
C ASN A 41 4.82 -11.28 -22.47
N ASN A 42 3.89 -11.77 -21.64
CA ASN A 42 3.59 -11.18 -20.34
C ASN A 42 4.55 -11.68 -19.24
N VAL A 43 5.08 -12.91 -19.39
CA VAL A 43 6.17 -13.44 -18.56
C VAL A 43 7.50 -13.12 -19.24
N THR A 44 8.41 -12.50 -18.51
CA THR A 44 9.67 -11.95 -19.05
C THR A 44 10.90 -12.73 -18.59
N LEU A 45 10.75 -13.62 -17.61
CA LEU A 45 11.81 -14.48 -17.09
C LEU A 45 11.19 -15.78 -16.56
N VAL A 46 11.83 -16.93 -16.78
CA VAL A 46 11.38 -18.24 -16.27
C VAL A 46 12.48 -18.91 -15.45
N GLN A 47 12.13 -19.46 -14.28
CA GLN A 47 13.00 -20.34 -13.50
C GLN A 47 12.33 -21.69 -13.34
N ILE A 48 13.06 -22.73 -13.77
CA ILE A 48 12.62 -24.12 -13.60
C ILE A 48 13.04 -24.58 -12.21
N ARG A 49 12.06 -25.01 -11.44
CA ARG A 49 12.21 -25.48 -10.07
C ARG A 49 11.59 -26.86 -9.91
N GLU A 50 12.46 -27.83 -9.66
CA GLU A 50 12.15 -29.22 -9.37
C GLU A 50 12.85 -29.60 -8.07
N LYS A 51 12.10 -30.05 -7.05
CA LYS A 51 12.65 -30.35 -5.72
C LYS A 51 12.70 -31.83 -5.38
N ASP A 52 11.71 -32.57 -5.87
CA ASP A 52 11.44 -33.94 -5.48
C ASP A 52 11.70 -34.91 -6.66
N THR A 53 12.52 -34.48 -7.61
CA THR A 53 12.75 -35.12 -8.89
C THR A 53 14.23 -35.45 -9.06
N GLU A 54 14.53 -36.61 -9.63
CA GLU A 54 15.91 -37.03 -9.90
C GLU A 54 16.60 -36.12 -10.92
N THR A 55 17.93 -36.04 -10.85
CA THR A 55 18.71 -35.09 -11.66
C THR A 55 18.50 -35.27 -13.16
N ASP A 56 18.40 -36.52 -13.64
CA ASP A 56 18.19 -36.81 -15.06
C ASP A 56 16.80 -36.39 -15.54
N GLU A 57 15.76 -36.62 -14.73
CA GLU A 57 14.40 -36.18 -15.02
C GLU A 57 14.32 -34.64 -15.03
N PHE A 58 14.93 -33.98 -14.05
CA PHE A 58 15.01 -32.52 -14.00
C PHE A 58 15.72 -31.98 -15.26
N LEU A 59 16.81 -32.60 -15.70
CA LEU A 59 17.50 -32.19 -16.91
C LEU A 59 16.65 -32.35 -18.17
N GLU A 60 15.85 -33.42 -18.28
CA GLU A 60 14.90 -33.61 -19.38
C GLU A 60 13.82 -32.52 -19.38
N ILE A 61 13.23 -32.25 -18.21
CA ILE A 61 12.22 -31.20 -18.03
C ILE A 61 12.79 -29.85 -18.43
N ALA A 62 13.98 -29.52 -17.94
CA ALA A 62 14.65 -28.26 -18.22
C ALA A 62 14.97 -28.09 -19.71
N ARG A 63 15.37 -29.16 -20.43
CA ARG A 63 15.59 -29.11 -21.88
C ARG A 63 14.32 -28.80 -22.65
N ARG A 64 13.22 -29.50 -22.34
CA ARG A 64 11.92 -29.25 -22.98
C ARG A 64 11.37 -27.87 -22.65
N SER A 65 11.49 -27.41 -21.40
CA SER A 65 11.11 -26.06 -21.03
C SER A 65 11.96 -25.00 -21.72
N LEU A 66 13.26 -25.24 -21.93
CA LEU A 66 14.14 -24.33 -22.66
C LEU A 66 13.71 -24.17 -24.12
N GLU A 67 13.30 -25.25 -24.80
CA GLU A 67 12.77 -25.18 -26.17
C GLU A 67 11.53 -24.29 -26.26
N ILE A 68 10.65 -24.34 -25.25
CA ILE A 68 9.48 -23.46 -25.17
C ILE A 68 9.93 -22.01 -24.94
N CYS A 69 10.80 -21.77 -23.96
CA CYS A 69 11.29 -20.42 -23.65
C CYS A 69 12.01 -19.78 -24.85
N ASP A 70 12.82 -20.54 -25.58
CA ASP A 70 13.54 -20.08 -26.77
C ASP A 70 12.57 -19.65 -27.90
N ARG A 71 11.41 -20.31 -28.07
CA ARG A 71 10.38 -19.90 -29.06
C ARG A 71 9.80 -18.51 -28.81
N TYR A 72 9.75 -18.10 -27.54
CA TYR A 72 9.23 -16.79 -27.13
C TYR A 72 10.34 -15.79 -26.75
N ASN A 73 11.61 -16.16 -26.94
CA ASN A 73 12.77 -15.35 -26.56
C ASN A 73 12.74 -14.93 -25.07
N VAL A 74 12.28 -15.83 -24.20
CA VAL A 74 12.24 -15.60 -22.75
C VAL A 74 13.45 -16.27 -22.09
N PRO A 75 14.28 -15.55 -21.31
CA PRO A 75 15.43 -16.16 -20.63
C PRO A 75 14.99 -17.19 -19.58
N MET A 76 15.82 -18.21 -19.38
CA MET A 76 15.56 -19.31 -18.46
C MET A 76 16.66 -19.44 -17.40
N LEU A 77 16.28 -19.75 -16.16
CA LEU A 77 17.17 -20.12 -15.06
C LEU A 77 16.82 -21.51 -14.51
N ILE A 78 17.78 -22.10 -13.82
CA ILE A 78 17.59 -23.28 -12.96
C ILE A 78 17.61 -22.85 -11.50
N ASN A 79 16.71 -23.40 -10.70
CA ASN A 79 16.69 -23.21 -9.25
C ASN A 79 17.63 -24.21 -8.57
N ASP A 80 18.53 -23.71 -7.71
CA ASP A 80 19.43 -24.38 -6.76
C ASP A 80 20.44 -25.40 -7.36
N ASN A 81 20.06 -26.16 -8.38
CA ASN A 81 20.83 -27.27 -8.93
C ASN A 81 21.89 -26.80 -9.96
N LEU A 82 23.11 -26.57 -9.47
CA LEU A 82 24.26 -26.17 -10.29
C LEU A 82 24.59 -27.17 -11.40
N SER A 83 24.52 -28.48 -11.12
CA SER A 83 24.87 -29.54 -12.09
C SER A 83 23.94 -29.54 -13.30
N VAL A 84 22.64 -29.40 -13.08
CA VAL A 84 21.64 -29.28 -14.16
C VAL A 84 21.89 -28.00 -14.97
N CYS A 85 22.14 -26.87 -14.31
CA CYS A 85 22.46 -25.61 -14.99
C CYS A 85 23.69 -25.72 -15.92
N LEU A 86 24.77 -26.34 -15.43
CA LEU A 86 26.01 -26.54 -16.20
C LEU A 86 25.82 -27.50 -17.39
N SER A 87 24.84 -28.40 -17.31
CA SER A 87 24.50 -29.34 -18.38
C SER A 87 23.65 -28.71 -19.51
N LEU A 88 23.26 -27.45 -19.35
CA LEU A 88 22.47 -26.67 -20.32
C LEU A 88 23.34 -25.58 -21.00
N PRO A 89 22.91 -24.99 -22.12
CA PRO A 89 23.66 -23.92 -22.81
C PRO A 89 23.97 -22.71 -21.91
N GLU A 90 25.05 -21.98 -22.22
CA GLU A 90 25.56 -20.83 -21.43
C GLU A 90 24.54 -19.67 -21.26
N ARG A 91 23.48 -19.61 -22.06
CA ARG A 91 22.38 -18.65 -21.89
C ARG A 91 21.45 -18.96 -20.70
N VAL A 92 21.52 -20.18 -20.15
CA VAL A 92 20.71 -20.59 -18.99
C VAL A 92 21.40 -20.16 -17.70
N GLY A 93 20.67 -19.40 -16.87
CA GLY A 93 21.14 -18.91 -15.59
C GLY A 93 20.93 -19.87 -14.42
N LEU A 94 21.37 -19.45 -13.24
CA LEU A 94 21.15 -20.13 -11.96
C LEU A 94 20.55 -19.13 -10.96
N HIS A 95 19.64 -19.59 -10.11
CA HIS A 95 19.24 -18.88 -8.90
C HIS A 95 19.51 -19.80 -7.70
N ILE A 96 20.07 -19.25 -6.64
CA ILE A 96 20.38 -20.00 -5.42
C ILE A 96 19.80 -19.32 -4.18
N GLY A 97 19.50 -20.13 -3.17
CA GLY A 97 19.19 -19.72 -1.82
C GLY A 97 20.42 -19.50 -0.95
N GLN A 98 20.16 -19.20 0.32
CA GLN A 98 21.18 -18.94 1.35
C GLN A 98 21.78 -20.21 1.96
N GLU A 99 21.11 -21.34 1.77
CA GLU A 99 21.52 -22.65 2.31
C GLU A 99 22.22 -23.51 1.24
N ASP A 100 22.28 -23.01 0.01
CA ASP A 100 22.92 -23.67 -1.13
C ASP A 100 24.42 -23.35 -1.18
N ILE A 101 25.07 -23.68 -2.31
CA ILE A 101 26.47 -23.33 -2.57
C ILE A 101 26.70 -21.82 -2.38
N PRO A 102 27.80 -21.39 -1.72
CA PRO A 102 28.10 -19.98 -1.57
C PRO A 102 28.15 -19.24 -2.90
N VAL A 103 27.54 -18.05 -2.98
CA VAL A 103 27.39 -17.27 -4.22
C VAL A 103 28.73 -16.98 -4.92
N ALA A 104 29.79 -16.73 -4.16
CA ALA A 104 31.13 -16.52 -4.70
C ALA A 104 31.68 -17.76 -5.42
N GLU A 105 31.40 -18.95 -4.88
CA GLU A 105 31.83 -20.22 -5.44
C GLU A 105 30.97 -20.61 -6.65
N ALA A 106 29.66 -20.39 -6.58
CA ALA A 106 28.76 -20.53 -7.74
C ALA A 106 29.23 -19.65 -8.91
N ARG A 107 29.55 -18.38 -8.65
CA ARG A 107 30.11 -17.48 -9.66
C ARG A 107 31.42 -17.98 -10.24
N ARG A 108 32.33 -18.50 -9.41
CA ARG A 108 33.62 -19.06 -9.85
C ARG A 108 33.43 -20.22 -10.84
N ILE A 109 32.43 -21.07 -10.61
CA ILE A 109 32.15 -22.24 -11.45
C ILE A 109 31.38 -21.86 -12.72
N LEU A 110 30.37 -20.99 -12.60
CA LEU A 110 29.52 -20.56 -13.73
C LEU A 110 30.24 -19.61 -14.71
N GLY A 111 31.26 -18.91 -14.23
CA GLY A 111 31.90 -17.81 -14.95
C GLY A 111 31.02 -16.56 -15.02
N ASP A 112 31.50 -15.55 -15.75
CA ASP A 112 30.88 -14.22 -15.75
C ASP A 112 29.71 -14.08 -16.73
N LYS A 113 29.49 -15.04 -17.62
CA LYS A 113 28.49 -14.92 -18.69
C LYS A 113 27.09 -15.38 -18.29
N ARG A 114 26.97 -16.37 -17.41
CA ARG A 114 25.67 -16.86 -16.93
C ARG A 114 25.07 -15.89 -15.94
N LEU A 115 23.75 -15.73 -16.00
CA LEU A 115 22.98 -14.98 -15.02
C LEU A 115 22.95 -15.75 -13.69
N LEU A 116 23.25 -15.08 -12.58
CA LEU A 116 23.20 -15.64 -11.22
C LEU A 116 22.33 -14.78 -10.31
N GLY A 117 21.26 -15.37 -9.78
CA GLY A 117 20.40 -14.77 -8.76
C GLY A 117 20.69 -15.30 -7.36
N ILE A 118 20.45 -14.47 -6.34
CA ILE A 118 20.53 -14.86 -4.93
C ILE A 118 19.26 -14.48 -4.18
N SER A 119 18.72 -15.37 -3.36
CA SER A 119 17.63 -15.03 -2.44
C SER A 119 18.15 -14.22 -1.25
N VAL A 120 17.48 -13.12 -0.87
CA VAL A 120 17.80 -12.29 0.30
C VAL A 120 16.57 -12.10 1.19
N LYS A 121 16.77 -12.25 2.50
CA LYS A 121 15.70 -12.19 3.52
C LYS A 121 15.96 -11.14 4.60
N THR A 122 17.18 -10.60 4.65
CA THR A 122 17.60 -9.61 5.64
C THR A 122 18.39 -8.47 4.97
N VAL A 123 18.45 -7.32 5.65
CA VAL A 123 19.25 -6.17 5.21
C VAL A 123 20.72 -6.55 5.08
N GLU A 124 21.24 -7.35 6.01
CA GLU A 124 22.63 -7.80 5.99
C GLU A 124 22.94 -8.69 4.78
N GLN A 125 22.05 -9.62 4.43
CA GLN A 125 22.20 -10.42 3.21
C GLN A 125 22.19 -9.57 1.94
N ALA A 126 21.32 -8.55 1.88
CA ALA A 126 21.30 -7.62 0.75
C ALA A 126 22.59 -6.79 0.65
N ARG A 127 23.10 -6.31 1.79
CA ARG A 127 24.36 -5.58 1.88
C ARG A 127 25.53 -6.42 1.35
N VAL A 128 25.67 -7.65 1.84
CA VAL A 128 26.72 -8.59 1.39
C VAL A 128 26.58 -8.88 -0.10
N ALA A 129 25.38 -9.22 -0.58
CA ALA A 129 25.15 -9.50 -2.00
C ALA A 129 25.53 -8.34 -2.91
N ARG A 130 25.19 -7.10 -2.52
CA ARG A 130 25.55 -5.87 -3.25
C ARG A 130 27.05 -5.59 -3.22
N GLU A 131 27.69 -5.72 -2.06
CA GLU A 131 29.10 -5.36 -1.87
C GLU A 131 30.05 -6.31 -2.59
N GLU A 132 29.79 -7.62 -2.49
CA GLU A 132 30.62 -8.65 -3.13
C GLU A 132 30.48 -8.67 -4.66
N GLY A 133 29.32 -8.24 -5.17
CA GLY A 133 29.05 -8.11 -6.61
C GLY A 133 29.15 -9.44 -7.37
N LYS A 134 28.85 -10.57 -6.71
CA LYS A 134 28.91 -11.91 -7.30
C LYS A 134 27.58 -12.33 -7.94
N ALA A 135 26.46 -11.84 -7.42
CA ALA A 135 25.14 -12.01 -8.01
C ALA A 135 24.83 -10.87 -9.01
N ASP A 136 24.01 -11.18 -10.01
CA ASP A 136 23.52 -10.20 -10.99
C ASP A 136 22.16 -9.60 -10.59
N TYR A 137 21.39 -10.29 -9.74
CA TYR A 137 20.16 -9.78 -9.15
C TYR A 137 19.80 -10.49 -7.83
N ALA A 138 18.87 -9.92 -7.06
CA ALA A 138 18.39 -10.46 -5.81
C ALA A 138 16.88 -10.79 -5.83
N GLY A 139 16.49 -11.92 -5.24
CA GLY A 139 15.09 -12.24 -4.91
C GLY A 139 14.79 -11.86 -3.47
N VAL A 140 13.95 -10.85 -3.24
CA VAL A 140 13.59 -10.32 -1.92
C VAL A 140 12.31 -10.98 -1.42
N GLY A 141 12.37 -11.74 -0.33
CA GLY A 141 11.19 -12.40 0.23
C GLY A 141 11.49 -13.36 1.37
N PRO A 142 10.46 -14.01 1.94
CA PRO A 142 9.07 -14.00 1.48
C PRO A 142 8.26 -12.78 1.96
N CYS A 143 7.64 -12.04 1.04
CA CYS A 143 6.83 -10.85 1.36
C CYS A 143 5.54 -11.18 2.11
N TYR A 144 4.91 -12.32 1.83
CA TYR A 144 3.73 -12.86 2.53
C TYR A 144 3.90 -14.36 2.80
N GLY A 145 2.99 -14.91 3.61
CA GLY A 145 2.86 -16.36 3.75
C GLY A 145 2.55 -17.02 2.41
N THR A 146 3.07 -18.23 2.19
CA THR A 146 2.83 -18.99 0.96
C THR A 146 2.83 -20.48 1.24
N LEU A 147 1.90 -21.19 0.58
CA LEU A 147 1.86 -22.66 0.59
C LEU A 147 2.78 -23.28 -0.47
N SER A 148 3.32 -22.48 -1.40
CA SER A 148 4.18 -22.98 -2.49
C SER A 148 5.58 -23.41 -2.04
N LYS A 149 5.95 -23.16 -0.78
CA LYS A 149 7.18 -23.67 -0.16
C LYS A 149 6.85 -24.20 1.22
N ALA A 150 7.02 -25.51 1.42
CA ALA A 150 6.88 -26.13 2.73
C ALA A 150 7.77 -25.41 3.77
N GLY A 151 7.20 -25.09 4.94
CA GLY A 151 7.94 -24.52 6.08
C GLY A 151 8.12 -22.99 6.11
N ILE A 152 7.44 -22.23 5.24
CA ILE A 152 7.26 -20.78 5.44
C ILE A 152 6.09 -20.58 6.41
N THR A 153 6.44 -20.41 7.68
CA THR A 153 5.54 -20.01 8.76
C THR A 153 5.42 -18.49 8.83
N GLU A 154 4.35 -17.95 9.43
CA GLU A 154 4.11 -16.49 9.50
C GLU A 154 5.28 -15.71 10.11
N ASP A 155 6.04 -16.29 11.03
CA ASP A 155 7.23 -15.69 11.66
C ASP A 155 8.40 -15.46 10.70
N LYS A 156 8.39 -16.09 9.52
CA LYS A 156 9.43 -15.91 8.48
C LYS A 156 9.05 -14.89 7.42
N VAL A 157 7.84 -14.33 7.49
CA VAL A 157 7.34 -13.32 6.54
C VAL A 157 7.93 -11.96 6.90
N ILE A 158 8.58 -11.32 5.93
CA ILE A 158 9.20 -10.00 6.15
C ILE A 158 8.20 -8.84 5.98
N GLY A 159 7.10 -9.05 5.26
CA GLY A 159 6.10 -8.01 4.97
C GLY A 159 6.63 -6.89 4.07
N CYS A 160 5.76 -5.94 3.71
CA CYS A 160 6.15 -4.79 2.90
C CYS A 160 7.24 -3.95 3.58
N SER A 161 7.12 -3.68 4.88
CA SER A 161 8.08 -2.86 5.62
C SER A 161 9.46 -3.52 5.75
N GLY A 162 9.52 -4.84 5.97
CA GLY A 162 10.78 -5.59 5.98
C GLY A 162 11.44 -5.58 4.61
N ALA A 163 10.67 -5.91 3.56
CA ALA A 163 11.15 -5.92 2.19
C ALA A 163 11.61 -4.53 1.72
N GLN A 164 10.94 -3.45 2.12
CA GLN A 164 11.36 -2.07 1.77
C GLN A 164 12.78 -1.76 2.25
N ARG A 165 13.13 -2.15 3.48
CA ARG A 165 14.49 -1.93 4.02
C ARG A 165 15.55 -2.70 3.24
N ILE A 166 15.22 -3.90 2.79
CA ILE A 166 16.10 -4.73 1.96
C ILE A 166 16.26 -4.09 0.58
N VAL A 167 15.17 -3.69 -0.06
CA VAL A 167 15.18 -3.01 -1.37
C VAL A 167 16.01 -1.73 -1.32
N ALA A 168 15.89 -0.94 -0.25
CA ALA A 168 16.70 0.27 -0.06
C ALA A 168 18.21 -0.03 0.00
N GLU A 169 18.61 -1.08 0.72
CA GLU A 169 20.02 -1.48 0.86
C GLU A 169 20.63 -1.99 -0.45
N LEU A 170 19.80 -2.49 -1.38
CA LEU A 170 20.24 -2.94 -2.71
C LEU A 170 20.60 -1.81 -3.67
N ASN A 171 20.38 -0.54 -3.29
CA ASN A 171 20.90 0.63 -4.00
C ASN A 171 21.54 1.62 -3.02
N LYS A 172 22.85 1.50 -2.85
CA LYS A 172 23.61 2.30 -1.88
C LYS A 172 25.07 2.42 -2.31
N ASP A 173 25.71 3.51 -1.89
CA ASP A 173 27.14 3.77 -2.14
C ASP A 173 27.54 3.67 -3.62
N GLY A 174 26.65 4.10 -4.52
CA GLY A 174 26.87 4.05 -5.97
C GLY A 174 26.81 2.66 -6.61
N LYS A 175 26.42 1.62 -5.86
CA LYS A 175 26.19 0.26 -6.35
C LYS A 175 24.73 -0.10 -6.28
N ARG A 176 24.14 -0.55 -7.40
CA ARG A 176 22.79 -1.08 -7.46
C ARG A 176 22.80 -2.54 -7.88
N LEU A 177 22.11 -3.38 -7.11
CA LEU A 177 21.80 -4.76 -7.48
C LEU A 177 20.29 -4.83 -7.82
N PRO A 178 19.92 -5.16 -9.08
CA PRO A 178 18.52 -5.36 -9.46
C PRO A 178 17.82 -6.36 -8.56
N CYS A 179 16.51 -6.20 -8.35
CA CYS A 179 15.77 -7.07 -7.45
C CYS A 179 14.31 -7.31 -7.86
N VAL A 180 13.83 -8.51 -7.51
CA VAL A 180 12.43 -8.91 -7.65
C VAL A 180 11.85 -9.24 -6.28
N LEU A 181 10.56 -9.00 -6.11
CA LEU A 181 9.83 -9.41 -4.90
C LEU A 181 9.27 -10.82 -5.06
N ILE A 182 9.38 -11.66 -4.04
CA ILE A 182 8.87 -13.04 -4.06
C ILE A 182 8.20 -13.43 -2.74
N GLY A 183 7.33 -14.45 -2.80
CA GLY A 183 6.69 -15.07 -1.64
C GLY A 183 5.29 -14.53 -1.38
N GLY A 184 4.27 -15.33 -1.76
CA GLY A 184 2.85 -15.00 -1.59
C GLY A 184 2.35 -13.86 -2.50
N LEU A 185 3.08 -13.57 -3.58
CA LEU A 185 2.68 -12.56 -4.56
C LEU A 185 1.64 -13.13 -5.52
N ASN A 186 0.54 -12.39 -5.72
CA ASN A 186 -0.56 -12.71 -6.62
C ASN A 186 -1.28 -11.42 -7.06
N GLN A 187 -2.35 -11.55 -7.84
CA GLN A 187 -3.12 -10.43 -8.39
C GLN A 187 -3.70 -9.50 -7.31
N LYS A 188 -3.90 -9.98 -6.08
CA LYS A 188 -4.40 -9.20 -4.95
C LYS A 188 -3.28 -8.47 -4.20
N THR A 189 -2.08 -9.05 -4.13
CA THR A 189 -0.98 -8.53 -3.31
C THR A 189 0.04 -7.71 -4.11
N ALA A 190 0.27 -8.03 -5.38
CA ALA A 190 1.37 -7.50 -6.19
C ALA A 190 1.45 -5.96 -6.20
N GLY A 191 0.34 -5.26 -6.46
CA GLY A 191 0.31 -3.79 -6.50
C GLY A 191 0.73 -3.16 -5.16
N ARG A 192 0.14 -3.64 -4.06
CA ARG A 192 0.47 -3.18 -2.69
C ARG A 192 1.93 -3.45 -2.35
N THR A 193 2.48 -4.59 -2.74
CA THR A 193 3.86 -4.97 -2.42
C THR A 193 4.86 -4.14 -3.23
N LEU A 194 4.63 -3.97 -4.54
CA LEU A 194 5.48 -3.13 -5.39
C LEU A 194 5.56 -1.71 -4.84
N PHE A 195 4.39 -1.11 -4.56
CA PHE A 195 4.32 0.19 -3.93
C PHE A 195 5.02 0.21 -2.56
N GLY A 196 4.66 -0.74 -1.69
CA GLY A 196 5.11 -0.81 -0.30
C GLY A 196 6.58 -1.07 -0.09
N THR A 197 7.25 -1.67 -1.06
CA THR A 197 8.67 -2.02 -0.96
C THR A 197 9.58 -1.02 -1.67
N THR A 198 9.00 -0.11 -2.45
CA THR A 198 9.76 1.01 -3.01
C THR A 198 10.23 1.89 -1.85
N SER A 199 11.48 2.30 -1.85
CA SER A 199 12.09 3.21 -0.86
C SER A 199 12.42 4.55 -1.51
N GLU A 200 12.92 5.49 -0.73
CA GLU A 200 13.43 6.76 -1.23
C GLU A 200 14.60 6.61 -2.22
N THR A 201 15.35 5.51 -2.08
CA THR A 201 16.60 5.27 -2.82
C THR A 201 16.47 4.19 -3.88
N ASN A 202 15.47 3.31 -3.81
CA ASN A 202 15.35 2.19 -4.74
C ASN A 202 13.90 1.73 -4.97
N ALA A 203 13.68 1.04 -6.08
CA ALA A 203 12.43 0.37 -6.41
C ALA A 203 12.73 -1.07 -6.85
N PRO A 204 11.80 -2.02 -6.63
CA PRO A 204 11.88 -3.35 -7.22
C PRO A 204 11.76 -3.28 -8.75
N ASP A 205 12.50 -4.13 -9.46
CA ASP A 205 12.49 -4.22 -10.93
C ASP A 205 11.32 -5.07 -11.47
N GLY A 206 10.67 -5.84 -10.58
CA GLY A 206 9.45 -6.59 -10.86
C GLY A 206 9.10 -7.58 -9.75
N ILE A 207 8.33 -8.60 -10.12
CA ILE A 207 7.84 -9.62 -9.19
C ILE A 207 8.16 -11.03 -9.68
N ALA A 208 8.41 -11.93 -8.74
CA ALA A 208 8.50 -13.35 -8.97
C ALA A 208 7.29 -14.08 -8.36
N VAL A 209 6.66 -14.95 -9.15
CA VAL A 209 5.42 -15.64 -8.79
C VAL A 209 5.49 -17.13 -9.12
N ILE A 210 4.76 -17.94 -8.34
CA ILE A 210 4.61 -19.38 -8.57
C ILE A 210 3.14 -19.70 -8.81
N SER A 211 2.37 -19.88 -7.73
CA SER A 211 0.97 -20.32 -7.78
C SER A 211 0.03 -19.34 -8.47
N ALA A 212 0.35 -18.03 -8.46
CA ALA A 212 -0.48 -17.01 -9.09
C ALA A 212 -0.62 -17.20 -10.61
N ILE A 213 0.28 -17.96 -11.23
CA ILE A 213 0.20 -18.37 -12.64
C ILE A 213 0.04 -19.89 -12.74
N MET A 214 0.91 -20.68 -12.09
CA MET A 214 0.94 -22.14 -12.25
C MET A 214 -0.31 -22.86 -11.74
N ALA A 215 -1.02 -22.31 -10.74
CA ALA A 215 -2.21 -22.93 -10.17
C ALA A 215 -3.52 -22.51 -10.87
N ARG A 216 -3.41 -21.88 -12.05
CA ARG A 216 -4.55 -21.41 -12.84
C ARG A 216 -4.67 -22.20 -14.14
N THR A 217 -5.91 -22.51 -14.53
CA THR A 217 -6.20 -23.13 -15.83
C THR A 217 -6.03 -22.15 -16.99
N ASP A 218 -6.07 -20.85 -16.70
CA ASP A 218 -5.93 -19.72 -17.61
C ASP A 218 -4.63 -18.94 -17.34
N SER A 219 -3.50 -19.63 -17.46
CA SER A 219 -2.17 -19.11 -17.09
C SER A 219 -1.75 -17.86 -17.89
N ASP A 220 -2.24 -17.68 -19.11
CA ASP A 220 -2.06 -16.48 -19.93
C ASP A 220 -2.78 -15.25 -19.38
N ILE A 221 -4.05 -15.42 -18.96
CA ILE A 221 -4.84 -14.37 -18.32
C ILE A 221 -4.18 -13.97 -17.00
N ALA A 222 -3.77 -14.96 -16.21
CA ALA A 222 -3.07 -14.75 -14.96
C ALA A 222 -1.78 -13.93 -15.11
N ALA A 223 -0.98 -14.26 -16.13
CA ALA A 223 0.26 -13.55 -16.46
C ALA A 223 -0.03 -12.12 -16.92
N LYS A 224 -1.07 -11.93 -17.75
CA LYS A 224 -1.50 -10.61 -18.24
C LYS A 224 -1.89 -9.67 -17.10
N GLU A 225 -2.72 -10.12 -16.16
CA GLU A 225 -3.17 -9.32 -15.00
C GLU A 225 -1.97 -8.83 -14.16
N LEU A 226 -0.98 -9.70 -13.93
CA LEU A 226 0.24 -9.36 -13.20
C LEU A 226 1.13 -8.40 -14.01
N ALA A 227 1.30 -8.64 -15.31
CA ALA A 227 2.06 -7.75 -16.19
C ALA A 227 1.46 -6.35 -16.27
N GLU A 228 0.15 -6.21 -16.32
CA GLU A 228 -0.56 -4.92 -16.27
C GLU A 228 -0.33 -4.19 -14.95
N THR A 229 -0.33 -4.92 -13.83
CA THR A 229 -0.01 -4.37 -12.51
C THR A 229 1.42 -3.82 -12.48
N VAL A 230 2.40 -4.60 -12.94
CA VAL A 230 3.82 -4.19 -12.98
C VAL A 230 4.04 -3.03 -13.95
N ARG A 231 3.39 -3.05 -15.13
CA ARG A 231 3.47 -1.96 -16.11
C ARG A 231 2.91 -0.65 -15.55
N SER A 232 1.78 -0.72 -14.86
CA SER A 232 1.17 0.45 -14.19
C SER A 232 2.09 0.99 -13.10
N PHE A 233 2.71 0.12 -12.31
CA PHE A 233 3.72 0.49 -11.32
C PHE A 233 4.93 1.20 -11.96
N LYS A 234 5.53 0.63 -13.01
CA LYS A 234 6.70 1.22 -13.69
C LYS A 234 6.36 2.56 -14.35
N ALA A 235 5.18 2.68 -14.95
CA ALA A 235 4.68 3.93 -15.52
C ALA A 235 4.51 5.00 -14.43
N GLY A 236 3.90 4.62 -13.29
CA GLY A 236 3.73 5.48 -12.11
C GLY A 236 5.07 5.98 -11.57
N LEU A 237 6.03 5.07 -11.40
CA LEU A 237 7.38 5.39 -10.94
C LEU A 237 8.08 6.40 -11.88
N THR A 238 8.01 6.17 -13.19
CA THR A 238 8.65 7.04 -14.19
C THR A 238 8.06 8.45 -14.18
N ALA A 239 6.73 8.56 -14.21
CA ALA A 239 6.04 9.85 -14.20
C ALA A 239 6.34 10.65 -12.93
N SER A 240 6.35 9.98 -11.79
CA SER A 240 6.70 10.56 -10.51
C SER A 240 8.13 11.11 -10.45
N THR A 241 9.11 10.38 -10.99
CA THR A 241 10.53 10.82 -11.01
C THR A 241 10.79 11.96 -11.99
N SER A 242 10.01 12.09 -13.07
CA SER A 242 10.22 13.15 -14.08
C SER A 242 9.65 14.51 -13.64
N THR A 243 8.64 14.53 -12.77
CA THR A 243 8.05 15.76 -12.21
C THR A 243 8.92 16.46 -11.15
N SER A 244 9.94 15.80 -10.59
CA SER A 244 10.78 16.34 -9.50
C SER A 244 12.05 17.06 -9.95
N ALA A 245 12.03 17.72 -11.11
CA ALA A 245 13.20 18.35 -11.75
C ALA A 245 13.88 19.51 -10.99
N SER A 246 13.52 19.81 -9.73
CA SER A 246 14.11 20.91 -8.94
C SER A 246 14.58 20.56 -7.52
N SER A 247 14.65 19.30 -7.09
CA SER A 247 15.29 19.01 -5.79
C SER A 247 15.99 17.66 -5.73
N SER A 248 17.01 17.59 -4.89
CA SER A 248 17.92 16.49 -4.57
C SER A 248 17.26 15.24 -3.94
N HIS A 249 15.99 14.96 -4.23
CA HIS A 249 15.21 13.90 -3.61
C HIS A 249 14.87 12.84 -4.67
N GLY A 250 15.46 11.63 -4.54
CA GLY A 250 15.38 10.53 -5.51
C GLY A 250 13.98 9.93 -5.71
N ILE A 251 13.86 8.59 -5.71
CA ILE A 251 12.58 7.87 -5.84
C ILE A 251 11.56 8.31 -4.76
N ALA A 252 12.03 8.93 -3.67
CA ALA A 252 11.27 9.63 -2.64
C ALA A 252 10.20 10.60 -3.16
N SER A 253 10.45 11.29 -4.30
CA SER A 253 9.49 12.24 -4.85
C SER A 253 8.23 11.57 -5.39
N ALA A 254 8.30 10.25 -5.66
CA ALA A 254 7.24 9.47 -6.26
C ALA A 254 6.06 9.13 -5.35
N PHE A 255 6.26 9.22 -4.05
CA PHE A 255 5.26 8.84 -3.06
C PHE A 255 4.32 9.96 -2.66
N ALA A 256 4.63 11.20 -3.03
CA ALA A 256 3.69 12.28 -2.85
C ALA A 256 2.50 12.02 -3.78
N LEU A 257 1.32 11.85 -3.19
CA LEU A 257 0.08 12.29 -3.85
C LEU A 257 0.44 13.60 -4.57
N PRO A 258 0.25 13.71 -5.90
CA PRO A 258 0.84 14.74 -6.73
C PRO A 258 0.82 16.05 -5.98
N SER A 259 2.02 16.54 -5.62
CA SER A 259 2.15 17.74 -4.81
C SER A 259 1.46 18.86 -5.57
N SER A 260 0.28 19.24 -5.08
CA SER A 260 -0.43 20.43 -5.55
C SER A 260 0.53 21.62 -5.43
N PRO A 261 0.40 22.68 -6.25
CA PRO A 261 1.11 23.94 -5.98
C PRO A 261 0.98 24.25 -4.49
N SER A 262 2.08 24.64 -3.85
CA SER A 262 2.14 25.08 -2.46
C SER A 262 1.09 26.17 -2.23
N GLY A 263 -0.14 25.75 -1.95
CA GLY A 263 -1.29 26.61 -1.80
C GLY A 263 -1.13 27.36 -0.51
N ASP A 264 -1.45 28.65 -0.52
CA ASP A 264 -1.58 29.37 0.72
C ASP A 264 -2.85 28.91 1.47
N VAL A 265 -3.03 29.43 2.68
CA VAL A 265 -4.19 29.12 3.53
C VAL A 265 -5.52 29.37 2.79
N GLU A 266 -5.60 30.44 2.00
CA GLU A 266 -6.83 30.80 1.28
C GLU A 266 -7.14 29.83 0.13
N TRP A 267 -6.11 29.31 -0.54
CA TRP A 267 -6.28 28.24 -1.52
C TRP A 267 -6.86 26.98 -0.88
N TYR A 268 -6.33 26.56 0.28
CA TYR A 268 -6.84 25.36 0.98
C TYR A 268 -8.28 25.55 1.46
N LYS A 269 -8.61 26.72 2.03
CA LYS A 269 -9.98 27.06 2.43
C LYS A 269 -10.95 27.01 1.25
N THR A 270 -10.58 27.67 0.15
CA THR A 270 -11.40 27.75 -1.06
C THR A 270 -11.60 26.37 -1.68
N SER A 271 -10.53 25.58 -1.78
CA SER A 271 -10.59 24.22 -2.32
C SER A 271 -11.45 23.30 -1.45
N ALA A 272 -11.32 23.39 -0.11
CA ALA A 272 -12.13 22.61 0.81
C ALA A 272 -13.62 22.99 0.77
N ALA A 273 -13.91 24.29 0.65
CA ALA A 273 -15.26 24.83 0.50
C ALA A 273 -15.91 24.38 -0.81
N ASN A 274 -15.20 24.49 -1.94
CA ASN A 274 -15.66 24.04 -3.25
C ASN A 274 -15.93 22.52 -3.27
N LEU A 275 -15.04 21.73 -2.64
CA LEU A 275 -15.23 20.29 -2.54
C LEU A 275 -16.45 19.93 -1.69
N LEU A 276 -16.70 20.67 -0.59
CA LEU A 276 -17.90 20.47 0.23
C LEU A 276 -19.19 20.77 -0.55
N ALA A 277 -19.20 21.86 -1.33
CA ALA A 277 -20.34 22.20 -2.19
C ALA A 277 -20.59 21.08 -3.21
N PHE A 278 -19.54 20.66 -3.94
CA PHE A 278 -19.62 19.54 -4.86
C PHE A 278 -20.15 18.26 -4.20
N HIS A 279 -19.62 17.89 -3.03
CA HIS A 279 -20.03 16.68 -2.31
C HIS A 279 -21.53 16.68 -1.96
N ARG A 280 -22.08 17.84 -1.60
CA ARG A 280 -23.49 17.99 -1.25
C ARG A 280 -24.42 18.05 -2.47
N GLU A 281 -23.91 18.49 -3.62
CA GLU A 281 -24.67 18.68 -4.86
C GLU A 281 -24.49 17.54 -5.88
N ALA A 282 -23.61 16.58 -5.61
CA ALA A 282 -23.23 15.55 -6.58
C ALA A 282 -24.41 14.70 -7.08
N GLU A 283 -24.62 14.70 -8.40
CA GLU A 283 -25.69 13.94 -9.08
C GLU A 283 -25.49 12.41 -9.00
N HIS A 284 -24.27 11.94 -8.69
CA HIS A 284 -23.92 10.51 -8.68
C HIS A 284 -24.34 9.78 -7.40
N GLY A 285 -25.11 10.45 -6.54
CA GLY A 285 -25.55 9.93 -5.26
C GLY A 285 -24.48 9.98 -4.17
N PRO A 286 -24.86 9.78 -2.90
CA PRO A 286 -23.94 9.85 -1.77
C PRO A 286 -22.88 8.72 -1.85
N PRO A 287 -21.60 9.00 -1.62
CA PRO A 287 -20.57 7.96 -1.62
C PRO A 287 -20.82 6.94 -0.50
N LEU A 288 -20.50 5.67 -0.77
CA LEU A 288 -20.62 4.58 0.21
C LEU A 288 -19.43 4.56 1.17
N ILE A 289 -19.68 4.75 2.46
CA ILE A 289 -18.65 4.70 3.50
C ILE A 289 -18.76 3.36 4.24
N GLN A 290 -17.99 2.38 3.78
CA GLN A 290 -17.86 1.12 4.49
C GLN A 290 -17.02 1.34 5.75
N THR A 291 -17.57 1.03 6.91
CA THR A 291 -16.91 1.27 8.19
C THR A 291 -16.86 -0.03 8.99
N ILE A 292 -15.66 -0.56 9.19
CA ILE A 292 -15.40 -1.66 10.12
C ILE A 292 -14.96 -1.02 11.43
N THR A 293 -15.84 -0.98 12.42
CA THR A 293 -15.61 -0.24 13.67
C THR A 293 -16.12 -0.98 14.89
N SER A 294 -15.91 -0.40 16.07
CA SER A 294 -16.47 -0.88 17.33
C SER A 294 -18.01 -0.77 17.36
N HIS A 295 -18.65 -1.68 18.09
CA HIS A 295 -20.09 -1.60 18.37
C HIS A 295 -20.47 -0.34 19.17
N VAL A 296 -19.50 0.28 19.85
CA VAL A 296 -19.71 1.50 20.64
C VAL A 296 -19.87 2.73 19.75
N SER A 297 -19.13 2.80 18.64
CA SER A 297 -19.10 3.97 17.75
C SER A 297 -19.91 3.81 16.46
N SER A 298 -20.40 2.61 16.14
CA SER A 298 -21.08 2.32 14.87
C SER A 298 -22.28 3.23 14.59
N THR A 299 -23.18 3.44 15.56
CA THR A 299 -24.36 4.31 15.38
C THR A 299 -23.97 5.77 15.14
N MET A 300 -23.01 6.29 15.92
CA MET A 300 -22.54 7.67 15.75
C MET A 300 -21.85 7.84 14.39
N SER A 301 -20.99 6.89 14.00
CA SER A 301 -20.35 6.85 12.69
C SER A 301 -21.38 6.83 11.55
N ALA A 302 -22.43 6.00 11.65
CA ALA A 302 -23.49 5.95 10.65
C ALA A 302 -24.24 7.29 10.52
N ASN A 303 -24.66 7.85 11.66
CA ASN A 303 -25.43 9.10 11.68
C ASN A 303 -24.62 10.29 11.15
N LEU A 304 -23.33 10.37 11.49
CA LEU A 304 -22.48 11.45 10.99
C LEU A 304 -22.08 11.27 9.52
N ALA A 305 -22.00 10.03 9.01
CA ALA A 305 -21.91 9.80 7.56
C ALA A 305 -23.14 10.35 6.83
N LEU A 306 -24.34 10.04 7.34
CA LEU A 306 -25.60 10.52 6.77
C LEU A 306 -25.72 12.04 6.84
N ALA A 307 -25.40 12.64 7.98
CA ALA A 307 -25.38 14.09 8.14
C ALA A 307 -24.38 14.75 7.18
N PHE A 308 -23.26 14.09 6.88
CA PHE A 308 -22.29 14.54 5.90
C PHE A 308 -22.56 14.00 4.48
N SER A 309 -23.84 13.92 4.08
CA SER A 309 -24.30 13.54 2.74
C SER A 309 -23.67 12.27 2.15
N SER A 310 -23.45 11.25 2.99
CA SER A 310 -22.83 9.97 2.60
C SER A 310 -23.71 8.79 3.01
N SER A 311 -23.49 7.63 2.38
CA SER A 311 -24.24 6.39 2.66
C SER A 311 -23.40 5.44 3.50
N PRO A 312 -23.71 5.20 4.79
CA PRO A 312 -22.93 4.31 5.64
C PRO A 312 -23.28 2.83 5.41
N ILE A 313 -22.27 1.96 5.51
CA ILE A 313 -22.47 0.52 5.73
C ILE A 313 -21.48 0.02 6.79
N MET A 314 -22.00 -0.66 7.83
CA MET A 314 -21.22 -1.08 9.00
C MET A 314 -20.83 -2.57 8.93
N SER A 315 -20.32 -3.00 7.78
CA SER A 315 -20.02 -4.41 7.54
C SER A 315 -18.54 -4.75 7.66
N HIS A 316 -18.30 -5.83 8.39
CA HIS A 316 -16.99 -6.47 8.59
C HIS A 316 -16.93 -7.88 7.98
N GLU A 317 -17.94 -8.27 7.19
CA GLU A 317 -18.01 -9.60 6.60
C GLU A 317 -17.05 -9.72 5.41
N ALA A 318 -16.09 -10.64 5.50
CA ALA A 318 -15.10 -10.85 4.45
C ALA A 318 -15.74 -11.30 3.10
N ALA A 319 -16.90 -11.94 3.16
CA ALA A 319 -17.60 -12.48 1.99
C ALA A 319 -18.11 -11.38 1.04
N GLU A 320 -18.51 -10.22 1.54
CA GLU A 320 -19.05 -9.11 0.73
C GLU A 320 -18.03 -7.98 0.49
N ALA A 321 -16.83 -8.09 1.09
CA ALA A 321 -15.78 -7.08 0.98
C ALA A 321 -15.40 -6.76 -0.48
N ALA A 322 -15.38 -7.77 -1.35
CA ALA A 322 -15.11 -7.58 -2.78
C ALA A 322 -16.21 -6.75 -3.46
N ASP A 323 -17.48 -7.07 -3.21
CA ASP A 323 -18.63 -6.38 -3.80
C ASP A 323 -18.71 -4.92 -3.32
N LEU A 324 -18.56 -4.71 -2.01
CA LEU A 324 -18.55 -3.37 -1.42
C LEU A 324 -17.40 -2.52 -1.93
N SER A 325 -16.25 -3.11 -2.25
CA SER A 325 -15.10 -2.38 -2.77
C SER A 325 -15.32 -1.78 -4.17
N LEU A 326 -16.29 -2.28 -4.95
CA LEU A 326 -16.63 -1.77 -6.28
C LEU A 326 -17.45 -0.47 -6.24
N ALA A 327 -18.24 -0.28 -5.18
CA ALA A 327 -19.03 0.94 -5.00
C ALA A 327 -18.12 2.16 -4.83
N ILE A 328 -18.52 3.32 -5.37
CA ILE A 328 -17.73 4.53 -5.18
C ILE A 328 -17.85 5.01 -3.73
N GLY A 329 -16.72 5.31 -3.09
CA GLY A 329 -16.73 5.71 -1.69
C GLY A 329 -15.39 5.53 -1.00
N ALA A 330 -15.41 5.24 0.30
CA ALA A 330 -14.22 5.02 1.12
C ALA A 330 -14.40 3.84 2.08
N LEU A 331 -13.28 3.28 2.53
CA LEU A 331 -13.22 2.28 3.59
C LEU A 331 -12.62 2.89 4.85
N VAL A 332 -13.29 2.75 5.99
CA VAL A 332 -12.79 3.17 7.30
C VAL A 332 -12.54 1.92 8.14
N LEU A 333 -11.28 1.69 8.47
CA LEU A 333 -10.82 0.61 9.35
C LEU A 333 -10.57 1.17 10.73
N ASN A 334 -11.41 0.81 11.70
CA ASN A 334 -11.30 1.23 13.09
C ASN A 334 -11.12 0.00 13.99
N ILE A 335 -10.00 -0.06 14.71
CA ILE A 335 -9.65 -1.24 15.53
C ILE A 335 -10.24 -1.20 16.95
N GLY A 336 -11.24 -0.37 17.23
CA GLY A 336 -11.79 -0.18 18.57
C GLY A 336 -12.22 -1.49 19.25
N THR A 337 -12.93 -2.36 18.50
CA THR A 337 -13.25 -3.72 18.92
C THR A 337 -12.74 -4.72 17.89
N ILE A 338 -11.84 -5.63 18.31
CA ILE A 338 -11.17 -6.57 17.42
C ILE A 338 -11.67 -7.98 17.75
N SER A 339 -12.51 -8.52 16.87
CA SER A 339 -12.88 -9.94 16.88
C SER A 339 -12.09 -10.67 15.78
N PRO A 340 -12.02 -12.01 15.80
CA PRO A 340 -11.43 -12.77 14.70
C PRO A 340 -12.08 -12.43 13.34
N ALA A 341 -13.41 -12.32 13.32
CA ALA A 341 -14.18 -11.95 12.13
C ALA A 341 -13.86 -10.53 11.66
N SER A 342 -13.81 -9.54 12.57
CA SER A 342 -13.49 -8.16 12.18
C SER A 342 -12.05 -8.02 11.69
N ARG A 343 -11.10 -8.75 12.29
CA ARG A 343 -9.70 -8.76 11.84
C ARG A 343 -9.58 -9.33 10.42
N GLU A 344 -10.27 -10.43 10.13
CA GLU A 344 -10.31 -10.99 8.77
C GLU A 344 -11.00 -10.04 7.79
N GLY A 345 -12.13 -9.47 8.19
CA GLY A 345 -12.85 -8.46 7.43
C GLY A 345 -11.98 -7.25 7.07
N MET A 346 -11.22 -6.70 8.02
CA MET A 346 -10.29 -5.59 7.79
C MET A 346 -9.23 -5.95 6.75
N HIS A 347 -8.69 -7.17 6.83
CA HIS A 347 -7.69 -7.65 5.90
C HIS A 347 -8.25 -7.77 4.47
N VAL A 348 -9.38 -8.48 4.30
CA VAL A 348 -9.98 -8.71 2.97
C VAL A 348 -10.56 -7.42 2.39
N ALA A 349 -11.22 -6.58 3.20
CA ALA A 349 -11.74 -5.29 2.77
C ALA A 349 -10.62 -4.33 2.37
N GLY A 350 -9.54 -4.25 3.15
CA GLY A 350 -8.38 -3.41 2.84
C GLY A 350 -7.74 -3.80 1.50
N THR A 351 -7.49 -5.09 1.28
CA THR A 351 -6.94 -5.57 -0.01
C THR A 351 -7.90 -5.33 -1.18
N SER A 352 -9.20 -5.55 -0.98
CA SER A 352 -10.22 -5.31 -2.02
C SER A 352 -10.35 -3.82 -2.37
N ALA A 353 -10.28 -2.95 -1.36
CA ALA A 353 -10.29 -1.50 -1.54
C ALA A 353 -9.06 -1.02 -2.33
N ASN A 354 -7.84 -1.47 -2.01
CA ASN A 354 -6.66 -1.12 -2.80
C ASN A 354 -6.76 -1.62 -4.25
N ARG A 355 -7.27 -2.84 -4.47
CA ARG A 355 -7.46 -3.37 -5.84
C ARG A 355 -8.39 -2.51 -6.68
N ASN A 356 -9.41 -1.93 -6.04
CA ASN A 356 -10.39 -1.05 -6.68
C ASN A 356 -10.08 0.44 -6.51
N LEU A 357 -8.84 0.78 -6.13
CA LEU A 357 -8.35 2.15 -6.02
C LEU A 357 -9.21 3.05 -5.09
N LYS A 358 -9.79 2.43 -4.06
CA LYS A 358 -10.68 3.08 -3.09
C LYS A 358 -9.86 3.66 -1.92
N PRO A 359 -10.11 4.92 -1.50
CA PRO A 359 -9.41 5.50 -0.36
C PRO A 359 -9.73 4.76 0.96
N ILE A 360 -8.71 4.62 1.80
CA ILE A 360 -8.78 3.89 3.07
C ILE A 360 -8.32 4.79 4.22
N VAL A 361 -9.15 4.90 5.25
CA VAL A 361 -8.80 5.55 6.53
C VAL A 361 -8.53 4.47 7.57
N LEU A 362 -7.39 4.55 8.26
CA LEU A 362 -7.10 3.72 9.43
C LEU A 362 -7.19 4.58 10.70
N ASP A 363 -8.04 4.15 11.63
CA ASP A 363 -8.19 4.68 12.98
C ASP A 363 -7.71 3.60 13.97
N PRO A 364 -6.43 3.64 14.40
CA PRO A 364 -5.79 2.62 15.20
C PRO A 364 -6.14 2.83 16.69
N VAL A 365 -7.43 2.88 17.04
CA VAL A 365 -7.93 3.13 18.39
C VAL A 365 -7.20 2.27 19.42
N GLY A 366 -6.50 2.92 20.35
CA GLY A 366 -5.70 2.26 21.38
C GLY A 366 -4.55 1.39 20.81
N GLY A 367 -4.08 1.66 19.61
CA GLY A 367 -3.07 0.87 18.88
C GLY A 367 -1.78 0.63 19.67
N GLY A 368 -1.44 1.55 20.56
CA GLY A 368 -0.28 1.43 21.47
C GLY A 368 -0.55 0.72 22.80
N ALA A 369 -1.80 0.42 23.13
CA ALA A 369 -2.18 -0.02 24.48
C ALA A 369 -1.79 -1.47 24.81
N THR A 370 -1.75 -2.36 23.81
CA THR A 370 -1.39 -3.77 24.01
C THR A 370 -0.58 -4.28 22.82
N GLN A 371 0.22 -5.32 23.02
CA GLN A 371 0.98 -5.94 21.93
C GLN A 371 0.06 -6.48 20.83
N PHE A 372 -1.07 -7.08 21.21
CA PHE A 372 -2.09 -7.55 20.27
C PHE A 372 -2.59 -6.43 19.34
N ARG A 373 -2.91 -5.24 19.88
CA ARG A 373 -3.33 -4.09 19.06
C ARG A 373 -2.21 -3.59 18.15
N LYS A 374 -0.96 -3.53 18.64
CA LYS A 374 0.21 -3.17 17.83
C LYS A 374 0.40 -4.11 16.65
N ASP A 375 0.24 -5.42 16.87
CA ASP A 375 0.40 -6.44 15.84
C ASP A 375 -0.74 -6.38 14.81
N VAL A 376 -1.97 -6.08 15.23
CA VAL A 376 -3.09 -5.85 14.30
C VAL A 376 -2.84 -4.62 13.42
N VAL A 377 -2.41 -3.49 13.98
CA VAL A 377 -2.06 -2.30 13.20
C VAL A 377 -0.94 -2.61 12.20
N ARG A 378 0.13 -3.28 12.63
CA ARG A 378 1.23 -3.70 11.76
C ARG A 378 0.74 -4.64 10.65
N GLY A 379 -0.16 -5.55 10.98
CA GLY A 379 -0.82 -6.44 10.02
C GLY A 379 -1.56 -5.67 8.94
N ILE A 380 -2.42 -4.72 9.32
CA ILE A 380 -3.16 -3.88 8.37
C ILE A 380 -2.18 -3.10 7.48
N LEU A 381 -1.21 -2.39 8.06
CA LEU A 381 -0.25 -1.59 7.30
C LEU A 381 0.61 -2.44 6.34
N ASN A 382 0.86 -3.71 6.65
CA ASN A 382 1.60 -4.61 5.74
C ASN A 382 0.77 -5.10 4.54
N HIS A 383 -0.53 -5.28 4.70
CA HIS A 383 -1.41 -5.86 3.67
C HIS A 383 -2.24 -4.82 2.92
N THR A 384 -2.35 -3.62 3.49
CA THR A 384 -3.20 -2.55 2.99
C THR A 384 -2.39 -1.26 2.92
N GLN A 385 -2.50 -0.54 1.81
CA GLN A 385 -2.01 0.82 1.73
C GLN A 385 -3.13 1.72 2.20
N VAL A 386 -2.91 2.28 3.38
CA VAL A 386 -3.78 3.27 3.97
C VAL A 386 -3.59 4.59 3.23
N THR A 387 -4.70 5.27 2.92
CA THR A 387 -4.68 6.61 2.33
C THR A 387 -4.49 7.67 3.41
N LEU A 388 -5.15 7.50 4.56
CA LEU A 388 -5.01 8.38 5.71
C LEU A 388 -4.95 7.61 7.03
N LEU A 389 -3.91 7.86 7.82
CA LEU A 389 -3.78 7.38 9.19
C LEU A 389 -4.23 8.46 10.16
N LYS A 390 -5.34 8.25 10.86
CA LYS A 390 -5.87 9.16 11.87
C LYS A 390 -5.59 8.61 13.25
N GLY A 391 -5.04 9.41 14.16
CA GLY A 391 -4.91 8.99 15.56
C GLY A 391 -4.65 10.16 16.50
N ASN A 392 -4.75 9.90 17.80
CA ASN A 392 -4.25 10.82 18.81
C ASN A 392 -2.72 10.71 18.96
N ALA A 393 -2.13 11.58 19.79
CA ALA A 393 -0.69 11.64 20.01
C ALA A 393 -0.08 10.30 20.47
N ALA A 394 -0.74 9.58 21.37
CA ALA A 394 -0.23 8.31 21.89
C ALA A 394 -0.27 7.19 20.86
N GLU A 395 -1.34 7.14 20.06
CA GLU A 395 -1.53 6.15 19.00
C GLU A 395 -0.49 6.35 17.88
N LEU A 396 -0.34 7.58 17.38
CA LEU A 396 0.60 7.88 16.30
C LEU A 396 2.05 7.73 16.75
N ALA A 397 2.41 8.14 17.97
CA ALA A 397 3.75 7.93 18.51
C ALA A 397 4.07 6.43 18.67
N SER A 398 3.10 5.61 19.06
CA SER A 398 3.30 4.16 19.13
C SER A 398 3.57 3.56 17.74
N ILE A 399 2.88 4.01 16.70
CA ILE A 399 3.10 3.53 15.31
C ILE A 399 4.44 4.01 14.77
N ALA A 400 4.81 5.25 15.10
CA ALA A 400 6.10 5.82 14.74
C ALA A 400 7.28 5.12 15.45
N GLY A 401 7.03 4.34 16.51
CA GLY A 401 8.08 3.76 17.35
C GLY A 401 8.70 4.77 18.32
N LYS A 402 8.04 5.91 18.54
CA LYS A 402 8.43 7.01 19.44
C LYS A 402 7.57 7.03 20.70
N ALA A 403 7.15 5.86 21.19
CA ALA A 403 6.23 5.77 22.33
C ALA A 403 6.78 6.41 23.61
N ASP A 404 8.10 6.38 23.79
CA ASP A 404 8.79 6.97 24.95
C ASP A 404 8.74 8.51 24.96
N GLU A 405 8.42 9.14 23.84
CA GLU A 405 8.27 10.60 23.71
C GLU A 405 6.89 11.11 24.15
N VAL A 406 5.95 10.20 24.48
CA VAL A 406 4.59 10.55 24.90
C VAL A 406 4.32 10.02 26.31
N LYS A 407 4.05 10.94 27.25
CA LYS A 407 3.39 10.57 28.51
C LYS A 407 1.92 10.31 28.22
N SER A 408 1.45 9.06 28.25
CA SER A 408 0.03 8.72 28.04
C SER A 408 -0.59 8.07 29.27
N ARG A 409 -1.88 8.35 29.51
CA ARG A 409 -2.77 7.61 30.42
C ARG A 409 -4.04 7.22 29.65
N GLY A 410 -4.21 5.93 29.35
CA GLY A 410 -5.48 5.39 28.81
C GLY A 410 -5.72 5.62 27.30
N VAL A 411 -6.93 5.28 26.85
CA VAL A 411 -7.42 5.40 25.45
C VAL A 411 -8.27 6.66 25.23
N ASP A 412 -8.51 7.45 26.28
CA ASP A 412 -9.34 8.65 26.21
C ASP A 412 -8.60 9.81 25.52
N SER A 413 -9.36 10.61 24.77
CA SER A 413 -8.86 11.77 24.03
C SER A 413 -8.39 12.87 24.98
N GLY A 414 -7.09 12.86 25.31
CA GLY A 414 -6.40 14.04 25.87
C GLY A 414 -5.61 13.77 27.15
N SER A 415 -4.31 13.48 27.02
CA SER A 415 -3.32 13.74 28.09
C SER A 415 -1.85 13.56 27.66
N GLY A 416 -1.52 13.64 26.36
CA GLY A 416 -0.13 13.58 25.89
C GLY A 416 0.29 14.88 25.22
N SER A 417 1.23 15.63 25.82
CA SER A 417 1.90 16.74 25.14
C SER A 417 3.07 16.20 24.32
N LEU A 418 3.00 16.33 23.00
CA LEU A 418 4.13 16.05 22.11
C LEU A 418 5.12 17.21 22.13
N LYS A 419 6.42 16.89 22.17
CA LYS A 419 7.48 17.92 22.09
C LYS A 419 7.54 18.56 20.69
N ASP A 420 7.37 17.75 19.64
CA ASP A 420 7.38 18.19 18.25
C ASP A 420 6.32 17.41 17.44
N PRO A 421 5.05 17.86 17.44
CA PRO A 421 3.99 17.21 16.68
C PRO A 421 4.21 17.29 15.17
N VAL A 422 4.85 18.35 14.67
CA VAL A 422 5.09 18.58 13.24
C VAL A 422 6.07 17.55 12.68
N ALA A 423 7.20 17.33 13.37
CA ALA A 423 8.15 16.30 12.97
C ALA A 423 7.53 14.90 13.03
N LEU A 424 6.77 14.59 14.09
CA LEU A 424 6.11 13.29 14.22
C LEU A 424 5.20 12.98 13.03
N VAL A 425 4.30 13.89 12.67
CA VAL A 425 3.32 13.62 11.60
C VAL A 425 3.99 13.58 10.22
N LYS A 426 5.01 14.43 9.96
CA LYS A 426 5.76 14.41 8.70
C LYS A 426 6.52 13.11 8.52
N ASP A 427 7.31 12.71 9.53
CA ASP A 427 8.10 11.48 9.50
C ASP A 427 7.18 10.27 9.28
N LEU A 428 6.05 10.23 9.99
CA LEU A 428 5.10 9.12 9.90
C LEU A 428 4.41 9.08 8.52
N ALA A 429 3.99 10.23 7.98
CA ALA A 429 3.38 10.32 6.67
C ALA A 429 4.34 9.89 5.55
N GLN A 430 5.60 10.31 5.63
CA GLN A 430 6.65 9.91 4.68
C GLN A 430 6.95 8.40 4.77
N LYS A 431 7.09 7.88 5.99
CA LYS A 431 7.38 6.46 6.24
C LYS A 431 6.27 5.55 5.73
N GLU A 432 5.02 5.86 6.08
CA GLU A 432 3.86 5.03 5.73
C GLU A 432 3.29 5.37 4.34
N ARG A 433 3.75 6.49 3.73
CA ARG A 433 3.32 7.02 2.43
C ARG A 433 1.82 7.23 2.35
N CYS A 434 1.31 7.90 3.38
CA CYS A 434 -0.10 8.19 3.53
C CYS A 434 -0.26 9.57 4.15
N LEU A 435 -1.47 10.12 4.06
CA LEU A 435 -1.82 11.30 4.85
C LEU A 435 -1.83 10.93 6.33
N VAL A 436 -1.44 11.85 7.20
CA VAL A 436 -1.55 11.66 8.66
C VAL A 436 -2.39 12.76 9.25
N LEU A 437 -3.38 12.37 10.06
CA LEU A 437 -4.20 13.27 10.86
C LEU A 437 -3.96 12.99 12.36
N LEU A 438 -3.23 13.88 13.01
CA LEU A 438 -3.10 13.91 14.46
C LEU A 438 -4.24 14.74 15.04
N SER A 439 -5.21 14.10 15.70
CA SER A 439 -6.32 14.78 16.35
C SER A 439 -6.00 15.17 17.79
N GLY A 440 -6.43 16.35 18.23
CA GLY A 440 -6.21 16.83 19.59
C GLY A 440 -6.90 18.16 19.91
N LYS A 441 -6.29 18.98 20.79
CA LYS A 441 -6.74 20.35 21.01
C LYS A 441 -6.48 21.23 19.78
N LYS A 442 -5.33 21.02 19.14
CA LYS A 442 -4.97 21.50 17.82
C LYS A 442 -4.75 20.26 16.96
N ASP A 443 -5.36 20.22 15.79
CA ASP A 443 -5.23 19.12 14.85
C ASP A 443 -4.07 19.40 13.89
N TYR A 444 -3.40 18.33 13.42
CA TYR A 444 -2.34 18.42 12.42
C TYR A 444 -2.63 17.44 11.29
N LEU A 445 -2.79 17.96 10.08
CA LEU A 445 -3.04 17.19 8.86
C LEU A 445 -1.87 17.38 7.90
N THR A 446 -1.32 16.29 7.38
CA THR A 446 -0.14 16.35 6.50
C THR A 446 -0.14 15.28 5.43
N ASP A 447 0.51 15.60 4.31
CA ASP A 447 0.91 14.66 3.23
C ASP A 447 2.38 14.21 3.36
N GLY A 448 3.07 14.59 4.44
CA GLY A 448 4.49 14.36 4.66
C GLY A 448 5.39 15.52 4.20
N ARG A 449 4.88 16.50 3.46
CA ARG A 449 5.59 17.72 3.05
C ARG A 449 4.98 18.94 3.71
N THR A 450 3.70 19.17 3.40
CA THR A 450 2.87 20.25 3.92
C THR A 450 2.22 19.82 5.22
N VAL A 451 2.23 20.68 6.24
CA VAL A 451 1.53 20.47 7.51
C VAL A 451 0.55 21.60 7.73
N ILE A 452 -0.73 21.25 7.71
CA ILE A 452 -1.84 22.16 8.00
C ILE A 452 -2.27 21.91 9.44
N THR A 453 -2.29 22.95 10.25
CA THR A 453 -2.89 22.88 11.60
C THR A 453 -4.30 23.44 11.58
N SER A 454 -5.17 22.93 12.45
CA SER A 454 -6.50 23.49 12.68
C SER A 454 -6.74 23.73 14.17
N ASP A 455 -7.21 24.94 14.49
CA ASP A 455 -7.68 25.33 15.83
C ASP A 455 -9.22 25.30 15.93
N ASN A 456 -9.89 24.67 14.96
CA ASN A 456 -11.33 24.46 15.03
C ASN A 456 -11.69 23.30 15.97
N GLY A 457 -12.88 23.37 16.56
CA GLY A 457 -13.44 22.30 17.38
C GLY A 457 -13.94 22.78 18.74
N HIS A 458 -14.52 21.87 19.52
CA HIS A 458 -15.04 22.18 20.84
C HIS A 458 -14.74 21.07 21.87
N PRO A 459 -14.43 21.38 23.15
CA PRO A 459 -14.15 20.39 24.19
C PRO A 459 -15.25 19.33 24.40
N LEU A 460 -16.51 19.65 24.05
CA LEU A 460 -17.63 18.70 24.12
C LEU A 460 -17.43 17.47 23.19
N LEU A 461 -16.61 17.58 22.14
CA LEU A 461 -16.22 16.41 21.33
C LEU A 461 -15.49 15.37 22.17
N GLY A 462 -14.66 15.79 23.13
CA GLY A 462 -13.96 14.89 24.07
C GLY A 462 -14.86 14.34 25.18
N ALA A 463 -16.08 14.88 25.33
CA ALA A 463 -17.03 14.49 26.37
C ALA A 463 -18.10 13.49 25.87
N ILE A 464 -18.06 13.10 24.59
CA ILE A 464 -18.96 12.11 24.00
C ILE A 464 -18.14 10.93 23.44
N THR A 465 -18.69 9.72 23.54
CA THR A 465 -18.05 8.53 22.97
C THR A 465 -18.16 8.54 21.45
N GLY A 466 -17.14 8.02 20.76
CA GLY A 466 -17.19 7.81 19.31
C GLY A 466 -16.94 9.05 18.44
N SER A 467 -16.78 10.25 19.00
CA SER A 467 -16.49 11.47 18.22
C SER A 467 -15.23 11.34 17.36
N GLY A 468 -14.14 10.81 17.95
CA GLY A 468 -12.89 10.54 17.24
C GLY A 468 -13.05 9.50 16.13
N CYS A 469 -13.90 8.48 16.33
CA CYS A 469 -14.19 7.48 15.31
C CYS A 469 -15.03 8.05 14.17
N ALA A 470 -16.00 8.90 14.50
CA ALA A 470 -16.82 9.59 13.52
C ALA A 470 -16.04 10.63 12.70
N LEU A 471 -15.00 11.25 13.29
CA LEU A 471 -14.05 12.06 12.51
C LEU A 471 -13.35 11.21 11.42
N GLY A 472 -13.03 9.95 11.70
CA GLY A 472 -12.51 9.03 10.66
C GLY A 472 -13.49 8.83 9.50
N VAL A 473 -14.79 8.84 9.78
CA VAL A 473 -15.87 8.73 8.78
C VAL A 473 -16.02 10.01 7.97
N THR A 474 -16.06 11.19 8.60
CA THR A 474 -16.19 12.46 7.85
C THR A 474 -14.97 12.72 6.97
N VAL A 475 -13.77 12.39 7.46
CA VAL A 475 -12.53 12.44 6.68
C VAL A 475 -12.56 11.43 5.53
N GLY A 476 -13.00 10.19 5.77
CA GLY A 476 -13.19 9.19 4.73
C GLY A 476 -14.17 9.63 3.63
N ALA A 477 -15.28 10.28 4.03
CA ALA A 477 -16.24 10.86 3.10
C ALA A 477 -15.67 12.02 2.30
N GLY A 478 -14.85 12.90 2.91
CA GLY A 478 -14.15 13.96 2.18
C GLY A 478 -13.14 13.42 1.16
N LEU A 479 -12.42 12.34 1.49
CA LEU A 479 -11.57 11.64 0.52
C LEU A 479 -12.39 11.02 -0.63
N ALA A 480 -13.53 10.42 -0.33
CA ALA A 480 -14.43 9.89 -1.35
C ALA A 480 -14.98 11.00 -2.28
N ALA A 481 -15.30 12.17 -1.72
CA ALA A 481 -15.72 13.34 -2.48
C ALA A 481 -14.63 13.79 -3.47
N ALA A 482 -13.36 13.81 -3.04
CA ALA A 482 -12.23 14.14 -3.91
C ALA A 482 -12.10 13.13 -5.08
N CYS A 483 -12.23 11.83 -4.80
CA CYS A 483 -12.24 10.80 -5.83
C CYS A 483 -13.43 10.94 -6.81
N ASN A 484 -14.61 11.29 -6.31
CA ASN A 484 -15.78 11.57 -7.14
C ASN A 484 -15.56 12.77 -8.06
N LEU A 485 -15.02 13.87 -7.54
CA LEU A 485 -14.71 15.05 -8.33
C LEU A 485 -13.70 14.72 -9.44
N ALA A 486 -12.66 13.97 -9.12
CA ALA A 486 -11.66 13.52 -10.08
C ALA A 486 -12.28 12.69 -11.21
N LYS A 487 -13.26 11.83 -10.88
CA LYS A 487 -14.00 11.05 -11.87
C LYS A 487 -14.82 11.95 -12.79
N THR A 488 -15.49 12.98 -12.26
CA THR A 488 -16.30 13.92 -13.07
C THR A 488 -15.48 14.82 -13.98
N GLN A 489 -14.24 15.16 -13.59
CA GLN A 489 -13.32 15.96 -14.42
C GLN A 489 -12.82 15.20 -15.66
N GLY A 490 -13.17 13.93 -15.79
CA GLY A 490 -12.70 13.04 -16.85
C GLY A 490 -11.27 12.60 -16.58
N SER A 491 -11.05 11.28 -16.52
CA SER A 491 -9.72 10.69 -16.48
C SER A 491 -9.01 10.89 -17.81
N THR A 492 -8.62 12.12 -18.14
CA THR A 492 -7.58 12.31 -19.14
C THR A 492 -6.33 11.69 -18.55
N ALA A 493 -5.84 10.63 -19.20
CA ALA A 493 -4.62 9.91 -18.87
C ALA A 493 -3.37 10.79 -19.05
N LYS A 494 -3.30 11.91 -18.34
CA LYS A 494 -2.16 12.81 -18.28
C LYS A 494 -1.67 12.88 -16.84
N GLY A 495 -1.07 11.77 -16.39
CA GLY A 495 -0.35 11.70 -15.12
C GLY A 495 -0.71 10.47 -14.30
N VAL A 496 -0.27 9.29 -14.71
CA VAL A 496 -0.23 8.13 -13.80
C VAL A 496 0.88 8.43 -12.80
N SER A 497 0.57 8.96 -11.62
CA SER A 497 1.54 8.99 -10.52
C SER A 497 1.61 7.63 -9.85
N LEU A 498 2.68 7.34 -9.11
CA LEU A 498 2.74 6.14 -8.30
C LEU A 498 1.59 6.10 -7.25
N GLY A 499 1.12 7.24 -6.75
CA GLY A 499 -0.05 7.33 -5.87
C GLY A 499 -1.35 6.87 -6.53
N ASN A 500 -1.52 7.12 -7.84
CA ASN A 500 -2.70 6.70 -8.60
C ASN A 500 -2.81 5.17 -8.73
N THR A 501 -1.74 4.42 -8.43
CA THR A 501 -1.77 2.95 -8.46
C THR A 501 -2.54 2.34 -7.30
N LEU A 502 -2.94 3.15 -6.30
CA LEU A 502 -3.64 2.66 -5.11
C LEU A 502 -4.89 3.48 -4.74
N VAL A 503 -5.06 4.70 -5.27
CA VAL A 503 -6.27 5.51 -5.11
C VAL A 503 -6.61 6.26 -6.39
N ALA A 504 -7.86 6.21 -6.84
CA ALA A 504 -8.32 6.86 -8.07
C ALA A 504 -8.76 8.31 -7.79
N HIS A 505 -7.78 9.20 -7.56
CA HIS A 505 -8.04 10.61 -7.22
C HIS A 505 -7.66 11.61 -8.33
N GLY A 506 -7.16 11.12 -9.48
CA GLY A 506 -6.81 11.96 -10.63
C GLY A 506 -5.86 13.11 -10.25
N SER A 507 -6.24 14.33 -10.59
CA SER A 507 -5.52 15.56 -10.21
C SER A 507 -6.07 16.24 -8.96
N VAL A 508 -7.11 15.68 -8.32
CA VAL A 508 -7.70 16.26 -7.11
C VAL A 508 -6.82 15.91 -5.91
N ASP A 509 -6.52 16.90 -5.08
CA ASP A 509 -5.67 16.74 -3.91
C ASP A 509 -6.43 16.04 -2.77
N LEU A 510 -5.94 14.86 -2.35
CA LEU A 510 -6.53 14.12 -1.23
C LEU A 510 -6.31 14.82 0.12
N LEU A 511 -5.29 15.67 0.26
CA LEU A 511 -5.10 16.51 1.44
C LEU A 511 -6.28 17.47 1.61
N VAL A 512 -6.79 18.03 0.50
CA VAL A 512 -8.02 18.84 0.48
C VAL A 512 -9.22 17.98 0.88
N GLY A 513 -9.34 16.77 0.33
CA GLY A 513 -10.41 15.83 0.72
C GLY A 513 -10.45 15.55 2.22
N ALA A 514 -9.29 15.25 2.82
CA ALA A 514 -9.18 15.05 4.26
C ALA A 514 -9.49 16.33 5.06
N LEU A 515 -8.99 17.48 4.60
CA LEU A 515 -9.23 18.78 5.22
C LEU A 515 -10.72 19.16 5.21
N THR A 516 -11.44 18.90 4.13
CA THR A 516 -12.88 19.15 4.04
C THR A 516 -13.65 18.38 5.11
N GLY A 517 -13.36 17.08 5.27
CA GLY A 517 -14.00 16.25 6.29
C GLY A 517 -13.65 16.63 7.74
N LEU A 518 -12.41 17.08 7.96
CA LEU A 518 -11.94 17.61 9.24
C LEU A 518 -12.67 18.91 9.60
N LEU A 519 -12.62 19.91 8.71
CA LEU A 519 -13.21 21.24 8.94
C LEU A 519 -14.71 21.17 9.09
N ALA A 520 -15.41 20.36 8.29
CA ALA A 520 -16.85 20.20 8.42
C ALA A 520 -17.25 19.74 9.83
N MET A 521 -16.57 18.71 10.35
CA MET A 521 -16.84 18.17 11.68
C MET A 521 -16.49 19.15 12.79
N THR A 522 -15.31 19.79 12.73
CA THR A 522 -14.86 20.68 13.80
C THR A 522 -15.61 22.01 13.82
N ILE A 523 -15.95 22.59 12.65
CA ILE A 523 -16.82 23.77 12.56
C ILE A 523 -18.24 23.45 13.04
N ALA A 524 -18.82 22.33 12.61
CA ALA A 524 -20.13 21.89 13.10
C ALA A 524 -20.16 21.76 14.63
N SER A 525 -19.08 21.25 15.23
CA SER A 525 -18.97 21.14 16.68
C SER A 525 -18.96 22.50 17.40
N GLU A 526 -18.33 23.52 16.82
CA GLU A 526 -18.36 24.88 17.35
C GLU A 526 -19.74 25.52 17.23
N LYS A 527 -20.43 25.30 16.11
CA LYS A 527 -21.81 25.78 15.90
C LYS A 527 -22.77 25.10 16.88
N ALA A 528 -22.66 23.78 17.02
CA ALA A 528 -23.50 22.99 17.92
C ALA A 528 -23.34 23.45 19.37
N ALA A 529 -22.10 23.66 19.83
CA ALA A 529 -21.84 24.14 21.19
C ALA A 529 -22.41 25.53 21.50
N LYS A 530 -22.68 26.36 20.48
CA LYS A 530 -23.28 27.69 20.62
C LYS A 530 -24.80 27.68 20.62
N ARG A 531 -25.45 26.56 20.30
CA ARG A 531 -26.91 26.49 20.27
C ARG A 531 -27.47 26.56 21.70
N ASP A 532 -28.55 27.32 21.86
CA ASP A 532 -29.20 27.52 23.16
C ASP A 532 -29.77 26.23 23.76
N ASP A 533 -30.11 25.24 22.94
CA ASP A 533 -30.64 23.95 23.36
C ASP A 533 -29.56 22.95 23.80
N VAL A 534 -28.27 23.26 23.60
CA VAL A 534 -27.17 22.43 24.08
C VAL A 534 -26.85 22.75 25.54
N LYS A 535 -27.20 21.83 26.44
CA LYS A 535 -27.00 21.92 27.89
C LYS A 535 -25.88 21.03 28.43
N GLY A 536 -25.29 20.19 27.57
CA GLY A 536 -24.22 19.27 27.93
C GLY A 536 -23.98 18.21 26.86
N PRO A 537 -23.17 17.17 27.16
CA PRO A 537 -22.77 16.15 26.19
C PRO A 537 -23.96 15.41 25.54
N GLY A 538 -25.02 15.13 26.30
CA GLY A 538 -26.20 14.42 25.78
C GLY A 538 -26.94 15.20 24.69
N THR A 539 -27.24 16.48 24.94
CA THR A 539 -27.88 17.38 23.96
C THR A 539 -26.93 17.81 22.84
N PHE A 540 -25.62 17.72 23.07
CA PHE A 540 -24.61 18.07 22.06
C PHE A 540 -24.55 17.07 20.90
N ILE A 541 -24.81 15.78 21.14
CA ILE A 541 -24.80 14.74 20.09
C ILE A 541 -25.78 15.05 18.94
N PRO A 542 -27.09 15.24 19.20
CA PRO A 542 -28.03 15.57 18.13
C PRO A 542 -27.73 16.94 17.51
N ALA A 543 -27.34 17.93 18.31
CA ALA A 543 -26.96 19.24 17.81
C ALA A 543 -25.76 19.18 16.85
N LEU A 544 -24.74 18.37 17.16
CA LEU A 544 -23.60 18.14 16.30
C LEU A 544 -24.01 17.50 14.97
N GLN A 545 -24.92 16.53 15.01
CA GLN A 545 -25.45 15.89 13.82
C GLN A 545 -26.20 16.89 12.92
N ASP A 546 -27.07 17.71 13.50
CA ASP A 546 -27.80 18.76 12.77
C ASP A 546 -26.85 19.79 12.15
N GLU A 547 -25.87 20.27 12.93
CA GLU A 547 -24.93 21.29 12.46
C GLU A 547 -23.96 20.75 11.42
N LEU A 548 -23.61 19.46 11.49
CA LEU A 548 -22.83 18.80 10.44
C LEU A 548 -23.65 18.71 9.14
N ALA A 549 -24.94 18.40 9.25
CA ALA A 549 -25.86 18.44 8.12
C ALA A 549 -26.04 19.85 7.55
N ALA A 550 -25.95 20.89 8.37
CA ALA A 550 -26.12 22.28 7.96
C ALA A 550 -24.82 22.98 7.48
N VAL A 551 -23.63 22.45 7.81
CA VAL A 551 -22.36 23.14 7.52
C VAL A 551 -22.17 23.35 6.02
N SER A 552 -21.91 24.59 5.61
CA SER A 552 -21.86 25.01 4.21
C SER A 552 -20.43 25.35 3.77
N ALA A 553 -20.24 25.50 2.45
CA ALA A 553 -18.99 26.02 1.89
C ALA A 553 -18.65 27.41 2.47
N GLN A 554 -19.65 28.25 2.69
CA GLN A 554 -19.48 29.58 3.27
C GLN A 554 -19.01 29.52 4.74
N ASP A 555 -19.50 28.55 5.51
CA ASP A 555 -19.02 28.32 6.87
C ASP A 555 -17.52 27.97 6.88
N ILE A 556 -17.03 27.14 5.94
CA ILE A 556 -15.60 26.84 5.81
C ILE A 556 -14.80 28.12 5.56
N LEU A 557 -15.21 28.94 4.58
CA LEU A 557 -14.49 30.18 4.23
C LEU A 557 -14.37 31.13 5.42
N GLN A 558 -15.45 31.28 6.21
CA GLN A 558 -15.52 32.23 7.31
C GLN A 558 -14.93 31.71 8.62
N LEU A 559 -15.14 30.43 8.94
CA LEU A 559 -14.90 29.88 10.27
C LEU A 559 -13.66 28.98 10.34
N ALA A 560 -13.07 28.57 9.21
CA ALA A 560 -11.85 27.76 9.22
C ALA A 560 -10.67 28.56 9.81
N LYS A 561 -10.07 27.99 10.86
CA LYS A 561 -8.90 28.48 11.59
C LYS A 561 -7.75 27.54 11.28
N ILE A 562 -7.14 27.72 10.12
CA ILE A 562 -6.02 26.88 9.66
C ILE A 562 -4.74 27.69 9.44
N GLU A 563 -3.60 27.04 9.67
CA GLU A 563 -2.27 27.60 9.42
C GLU A 563 -1.39 26.55 8.73
N ILE A 564 -0.53 26.97 7.81
CA ILE A 564 0.50 26.12 7.22
C ILE A 564 1.78 26.31 8.03
N VAL A 565 2.20 25.28 8.75
CA VAL A 565 3.34 25.36 9.69
C VAL A 565 4.62 24.72 9.14
N ALA A 566 4.51 24.00 8.02
CA ALA A 566 5.62 23.49 7.23
C ALA A 566 5.14 23.24 5.79
N SER A 567 5.99 23.46 4.79
CA SER A 567 5.73 23.24 3.36
C SER A 567 6.99 22.75 2.65
#